data_AF-A0YLN8-F1
#
_entry.id   AF-A0YLN8-F1
#
_cell.length_a   1.000
_cell.length_b   1.000
_cell.length_c   1.000
_cell.angle_alpha   90.00
_cell.angle_beta   90.00
_cell.angle_gamma   90.00
#
_symmetry.space_group_name_H-M   'P 1'
#
loop_
_entity.id
_entity.type
_entity.pdbx_description
1 polymer ?
#
loop_
_entity_poly.entity_id
_entity_poly.type
_entity_poly.pdbx_seq_one_letter_code
_entity_poly.pdbx_strand_id
1 'polypeptide(L)'
;METNRFVENNPIVKTVTQHLAHSPQSFQPQIAADDEMYLYQLDESEDRNSDRALVYYYLLGRSIIDSIRQIINTHFGSFAQVDSFLDFACGYGRSTRFLIQEIAPEKVWVSDIYANAVKFQIETFGVNGIISTREPEDYPSDKKFDCIYAGSFFSHMPQRTFTRWMQRLYDLLTPEGLLIFSVLDEAVMPSHVQMLPSGIVFSTESSESQFLDRNEYGTTYVTESYIHELIGKVSQNQATIYRIKKGLSNYQDLYVVTPKKQNSLTEINFNYHPLGYLDSCELKPNGNLYLEGWAVDFNPNSQVKTIQMIVNNQLIQHCQPQIERPDLVKHFNRPEALYSGWSCEINRHQFSPEDILIIRAVNFAGLEWIIETDVVKSLIPQTQWQTHLISLRTDLHQMQVKLQQKQVKLNQTQTQLHQTQNQLEQSQAKLAQTEEKLGQTQAQLLQRETQLDFVQAQLGQCEAKLSQTETEVGKYQGQLESYQVLLEQAQNRIQAMESSKFWKLRTKWFKLRRAIGLSDND
;
A
#
# COMPACT_ATOMS: atom_id res chain seq x y z
N MET A 1 -12.80 0.17 -46.37
CA MET A 1 -12.80 -0.72 -45.17
C MET A 1 -13.98 -0.35 -44.27
N GLU A 2 -14.45 -1.25 -43.41
CA GLU A 2 -15.45 -0.86 -42.40
C GLU A 2 -14.82 0.10 -41.38
N THR A 3 -15.50 1.21 -41.11
CA THR A 3 -15.11 2.18 -40.09
C THR A 3 -15.91 1.95 -38.82
N ASN A 4 -15.32 2.32 -37.68
CA ASN A 4 -15.96 2.18 -36.39
C ASN A 4 -17.21 3.07 -36.30
N ARG A 5 -18.37 2.45 -36.09
CA ARG A 5 -19.67 3.14 -35.98
C ARG A 5 -19.74 4.15 -34.82
N PHE A 6 -18.92 3.99 -33.78
CA PHE A 6 -18.91 4.89 -32.62
C PHE A 6 -18.30 6.26 -32.95
N VAL A 7 -17.56 6.37 -34.06
CA VAL A 7 -16.95 7.63 -34.52
C VAL A 7 -17.96 8.47 -35.31
N GLU A 8 -18.82 7.82 -36.09
CA GLU A 8 -19.67 8.50 -37.06
C GLU A 8 -20.72 9.38 -36.36
N ASN A 9 -20.75 10.66 -36.71
CA ASN A 9 -21.63 11.68 -36.12
C ASN A 9 -21.56 11.79 -34.58
N ASN A 10 -20.47 11.35 -33.97
CA ASN A 10 -20.29 11.42 -32.53
C ASN A 10 -19.95 12.85 -32.09
N PRO A 11 -20.78 13.49 -31.25
CA PRO A 11 -20.56 14.88 -30.85
C PRO A 11 -19.34 15.05 -29.93
N ILE A 12 -18.99 14.05 -29.13
CA ILE A 12 -17.77 14.06 -28.30
C ILE A 12 -16.53 14.01 -29.20
N VAL A 13 -16.50 13.12 -30.19
CA VAL A 13 -15.40 13.06 -31.17
C VAL A 13 -15.24 14.40 -31.88
N LYS A 14 -16.34 14.98 -32.36
CA LYS A 14 -16.31 16.28 -33.03
C LYS A 14 -15.74 17.38 -32.12
N THR A 15 -16.16 17.42 -30.87
CA THR A 15 -15.68 18.40 -29.88
C THR A 15 -14.21 18.17 -29.55
N VAL A 16 -13.80 16.96 -29.21
CA VAL A 16 -12.41 16.62 -28.83
C VAL A 16 -11.43 16.90 -29.98
N THR A 17 -11.78 16.51 -31.20
CA THR A 17 -10.92 16.74 -32.37
C THR A 17 -10.78 18.23 -32.70
N GLN A 18 -11.75 19.07 -32.36
CA GLN A 18 -11.60 20.54 -32.46
C GLN A 18 -10.56 21.13 -31.51
N HIS A 19 -10.29 20.47 -30.38
CA HIS A 19 -9.26 20.91 -29.42
C HIS A 19 -7.90 20.27 -29.67
N LEU A 20 -7.87 19.02 -30.16
CA LEU A 20 -6.62 18.29 -30.35
C LEU A 20 -5.99 18.49 -31.73
N ALA A 21 -6.79 18.72 -32.78
CA ALA A 21 -6.27 18.92 -34.12
C ALA A 21 -5.71 20.35 -34.27
N HIS A 22 -4.55 20.47 -34.92
CA HIS A 22 -4.03 21.76 -35.35
C HIS A 22 -4.94 22.40 -36.40
N SER A 23 -5.48 21.60 -37.33
CA SER A 23 -6.46 22.01 -38.33
C SER A 23 -7.72 21.14 -38.25
N PRO A 24 -8.69 21.49 -37.39
CA PRO A 24 -9.90 20.66 -37.17
C PRO A 24 -10.73 20.38 -38.43
N GLN A 25 -10.72 21.29 -39.40
CA GLN A 25 -11.51 21.16 -40.63
C GLN A 25 -11.00 20.05 -41.56
N SER A 26 -9.71 19.74 -41.52
CA SER A 26 -9.07 18.70 -42.32
C SER A 26 -8.75 17.44 -41.50
N PHE A 27 -9.15 17.41 -40.22
CA PHE A 27 -8.92 16.25 -39.37
C PHE A 27 -9.71 15.04 -39.89
N GLN A 28 -9.07 13.88 -39.91
CA GLN A 28 -9.70 12.62 -40.30
C GLN A 28 -10.01 11.79 -39.03
N PRO A 29 -11.23 11.89 -38.48
CA PRO A 29 -11.56 11.22 -37.23
C PRO A 29 -11.75 9.71 -37.38
N GLN A 30 -11.95 9.20 -38.59
CA GLN A 30 -12.30 7.80 -38.85
C GLN A 30 -11.29 6.84 -38.18
N ILE A 31 -11.82 5.80 -37.54
CA ILE A 31 -11.04 4.70 -36.96
C ILE A 31 -11.50 3.43 -37.68
N ALA A 32 -10.57 2.58 -38.10
CA ALA A 32 -10.91 1.29 -38.69
C ALA A 32 -11.62 0.40 -37.66
N ALA A 33 -12.55 -0.44 -38.11
CA ALA A 33 -13.22 -1.38 -37.20
C ALA A 33 -12.24 -2.34 -36.49
N ASP A 34 -11.16 -2.71 -37.19
CA ASP A 34 -10.13 -3.66 -36.73
C ASP A 34 -8.94 -2.98 -36.01
N ASP A 35 -9.05 -1.70 -35.64
CA ASP A 35 -7.97 -0.97 -34.97
C ASP A 35 -7.73 -1.52 -33.55
N GLU A 36 -6.75 -2.40 -33.39
CA GLU A 36 -6.38 -3.04 -32.12
C GLU A 36 -6.07 -2.01 -31.02
N MET A 37 -5.48 -0.85 -31.34
CA MET A 37 -5.17 0.16 -30.32
C MET A 37 -6.44 0.79 -29.75
N TYR A 38 -7.46 0.98 -30.59
CA TYR A 38 -8.78 1.43 -30.13
C TYR A 38 -9.53 0.31 -29.39
N LEU A 39 -9.54 -0.90 -29.94
CA LEU A 39 -10.25 -2.04 -29.36
C LEU A 39 -9.69 -2.40 -27.98
N TYR A 40 -8.36 -2.40 -27.82
CA TYR A 40 -7.70 -2.57 -26.54
C TYR A 40 -8.17 -1.51 -25.53
N GLN A 41 -8.20 -0.23 -25.93
CA GLN A 41 -8.66 0.84 -25.05
C GLN A 41 -10.14 0.68 -24.66
N LEU A 42 -10.98 0.21 -25.57
CA LEU A 42 -12.38 -0.05 -25.32
C LEU A 42 -12.58 -1.20 -24.34
N ASP A 43 -11.83 -2.30 -24.50
CA ASP A 43 -11.90 -3.47 -23.64
C ASP A 43 -11.37 -3.20 -22.22
N GLU A 44 -10.32 -2.38 -22.09
CA GLU A 44 -9.72 -1.99 -20.80
C GLU A 44 -10.52 -0.92 -20.03
N SER A 45 -11.41 -0.17 -20.70
CA SER A 45 -12.26 0.79 -19.99
C SER A 45 -13.25 0.07 -19.07
N GLU A 46 -13.28 0.45 -17.78
CA GLU A 46 -14.06 -0.23 -16.72
C GLU A 46 -15.55 -0.39 -17.06
N ASP A 47 -16.09 0.54 -17.84
CA ASP A 47 -17.48 0.61 -18.28
C ASP A 47 -17.69 0.26 -19.77
N ARG A 48 -16.61 -0.10 -20.49
CA ARG A 48 -16.60 -0.28 -21.95
C ARG A 48 -17.20 0.91 -22.70
N ASN A 49 -17.00 2.11 -22.16
CA ASN A 49 -17.53 3.34 -22.72
C ASN A 49 -16.74 3.75 -23.96
N SER A 50 -17.41 3.68 -25.11
CA SER A 50 -16.83 4.03 -26.39
C SER A 50 -16.33 5.47 -26.45
N ASP A 51 -17.03 6.42 -25.81
CA ASP A 51 -16.66 7.83 -25.90
C ASP A 51 -15.35 8.10 -25.16
N ARG A 52 -15.18 7.54 -23.96
CA ARG A 52 -13.91 7.65 -23.21
C ARG A 52 -12.77 6.96 -23.93
N ALA A 53 -13.01 5.79 -24.51
CA ALA A 53 -12.01 5.09 -25.32
C ALA A 53 -11.58 5.90 -26.55
N LEU A 54 -12.54 6.54 -27.24
CA LEU A 54 -12.28 7.43 -28.38
C LEU A 54 -11.44 8.64 -27.96
N VAL A 55 -11.83 9.31 -26.88
CA VAL A 55 -11.09 10.46 -26.33
C VAL A 55 -9.64 10.08 -26.06
N TYR A 56 -9.43 9.00 -25.32
CA TYR A 56 -8.10 8.56 -24.94
C TYR A 56 -7.27 8.14 -26.16
N TYR A 57 -7.89 7.48 -27.15
CA TYR A 57 -7.24 7.14 -28.41
C TYR A 57 -6.69 8.38 -29.13
N TYR A 58 -7.50 9.45 -29.28
CA TYR A 58 -7.04 10.67 -29.93
C TYR A 58 -6.02 11.45 -29.08
N LEU A 59 -6.21 11.50 -27.76
CA LEU A 59 -5.26 12.14 -26.85
C LEU A 59 -3.86 11.52 -26.92
N LEU A 60 -3.80 10.18 -26.92
CA LEU A 60 -2.53 9.47 -27.09
C LEU A 60 -1.93 9.73 -28.48
N GLY A 61 -2.74 9.73 -29.54
CA GLY A 61 -2.25 10.07 -30.88
C GLY A 61 -1.61 11.47 -30.92
N ARG A 62 -2.26 12.44 -30.28
CA ARG A 62 -1.78 13.82 -30.20
C ARG A 62 -0.48 13.92 -29.38
N SER A 63 -0.42 13.30 -28.20
CA SER A 63 0.75 13.37 -27.33
C SER A 63 1.99 12.74 -27.97
N ILE A 64 1.82 11.66 -28.75
CA ILE A 64 2.91 11.05 -29.53
C ILE A 64 3.51 12.05 -30.52
N ILE A 65 2.67 12.74 -31.30
CA ILE A 65 3.14 13.73 -32.27
C ILE A 65 3.72 14.96 -31.60
N ASP A 66 3.22 15.37 -30.43
CA ASP A 66 3.82 16.45 -29.64
C ASP A 66 5.23 16.08 -29.16
N SER A 67 5.46 14.84 -28.70
CA SER A 67 6.81 14.32 -28.39
C SER A 67 7.73 14.33 -29.62
N ILE A 68 7.25 13.83 -30.76
CA ILE A 68 8.03 13.79 -32.01
C ILE A 68 8.34 15.21 -32.49
N ARG A 69 7.38 16.15 -32.42
CA ARG A 69 7.58 17.54 -32.83
C ARG A 69 8.73 18.20 -32.08
N GLN A 70 8.85 17.96 -30.78
CA GLN A 70 9.96 18.50 -29.99
C GLN A 70 11.32 18.01 -30.53
N ILE A 71 11.42 16.71 -30.82
CA ILE A 71 12.62 16.09 -31.38
C ILE A 71 12.93 16.63 -32.78
N ILE A 72 11.92 16.69 -33.65
CA ILE A 72 12.03 17.23 -35.01
C ILE A 72 12.44 18.71 -35.00
N ASN A 73 11.86 19.52 -34.12
CA ASN A 73 12.22 20.94 -34.01
C ASN A 73 13.67 21.12 -33.55
N THR A 74 14.17 20.25 -32.65
CA THR A 74 15.57 20.31 -32.24
C THR A 74 16.53 19.89 -33.35
N HIS A 75 16.21 18.84 -34.11
CA HIS A 75 17.13 18.28 -35.12
C HIS A 75 17.02 18.96 -36.50
N PHE A 76 15.80 19.19 -36.99
CA PHE A 76 15.50 19.76 -38.31
C PHE A 76 15.02 21.22 -38.26
N GLY A 77 14.71 21.75 -37.08
CA GLY A 77 14.08 23.08 -36.93
C GLY A 77 12.56 23.07 -37.05
N SER A 78 12.00 22.27 -37.96
CA SER A 78 10.55 22.03 -38.08
C SER A 78 10.23 20.86 -39.02
N PHE A 79 8.98 20.37 -39.00
CA PHE A 79 8.48 19.39 -39.98
C PHE A 79 8.56 19.86 -41.43
N ALA A 80 8.61 21.16 -41.70
CA ALA A 80 8.74 21.70 -43.06
C ALA A 80 10.08 21.32 -43.73
N GLN A 81 11.10 20.94 -42.94
CA GLN A 81 12.41 20.50 -43.42
C GLN A 81 12.53 18.97 -43.57
N VAL A 82 11.45 18.22 -43.32
CA VAL A 82 11.41 16.77 -43.49
C VAL A 82 10.74 16.47 -44.83
N ASP A 83 11.46 15.84 -45.75
CA ASP A 83 10.95 15.49 -47.09
C ASP A 83 10.44 14.04 -47.17
N SER A 84 10.88 13.20 -46.23
CA SER A 84 10.46 11.81 -46.16
C SER A 84 10.38 11.29 -44.73
N PHE A 85 9.15 11.05 -44.26
CA PHE A 85 8.86 10.52 -42.93
C PHE A 85 8.28 9.10 -43.05
N LEU A 86 8.86 8.12 -42.35
CA LEU A 86 8.32 6.77 -42.21
C LEU A 86 7.74 6.57 -40.80
N ASP A 87 6.44 6.31 -40.70
CA ASP A 87 5.78 5.79 -39.50
C ASP A 87 5.79 4.26 -39.58
N PHE A 88 6.70 3.61 -38.87
CA PHE A 88 6.96 2.17 -38.92
C PHE A 88 6.30 1.44 -37.74
N ALA A 89 5.66 0.30 -38.02
CA ALA A 89 4.73 -0.38 -37.10
C ALA A 89 3.60 0.55 -36.63
N CYS A 90 3.05 1.29 -37.59
CA CYS A 90 2.11 2.39 -37.38
C CYS A 90 0.69 1.97 -36.95
N GLY A 91 0.38 0.68 -36.97
CA GLY A 91 -0.98 0.17 -36.77
C GLY A 91 -1.95 0.80 -37.78
N TYR A 92 -3.11 1.24 -37.30
CA TYR A 92 -4.14 1.92 -38.10
C TYR A 92 -4.04 3.46 -38.05
N GLY A 93 -2.88 3.99 -37.64
CA GLY A 93 -2.54 5.40 -37.78
C GLY A 93 -3.09 6.31 -36.68
N ARG A 94 -3.05 5.85 -35.41
CA ARG A 94 -3.41 6.68 -34.24
C ARG A 94 -2.60 7.97 -34.16
N SER A 95 -1.29 7.89 -34.38
CA SER A 95 -0.36 9.04 -34.46
C SER A 95 -0.38 9.68 -35.85
N THR A 96 -0.43 8.88 -36.91
CA THR A 96 -0.32 9.35 -38.30
C THR A 96 -1.37 10.41 -38.67
N ARG A 97 -2.61 10.29 -38.17
CA ARG A 97 -3.68 11.29 -38.37
C ARG A 97 -3.35 12.68 -37.82
N PHE A 98 -2.46 12.77 -36.84
CA PHE A 98 -1.93 14.04 -36.33
C PHE A 98 -0.68 14.46 -37.09
N LEU A 99 0.17 13.50 -37.51
CA LEU A 99 1.35 13.76 -38.33
C LEU A 99 0.99 14.48 -39.64
N ILE A 100 -0.07 14.05 -40.33
CA ILE A 100 -0.50 14.67 -41.60
C ILE A 100 -1.01 16.11 -41.48
N GLN A 101 -1.15 16.64 -40.25
CA GLN A 101 -1.43 18.06 -40.01
C GLN A 101 -0.16 18.90 -39.88
N GLU A 102 1.00 18.25 -39.77
CA GLU A 102 2.31 18.87 -39.61
C GLU A 102 3.16 18.76 -40.89
N ILE A 103 2.96 17.68 -41.64
CA ILE A 103 3.66 17.38 -42.89
C ILE A 103 2.65 16.92 -43.95
N ALA A 104 2.91 17.27 -45.22
CA ALA A 104 2.03 16.90 -46.32
C ALA A 104 1.96 15.37 -46.51
N PRO A 105 0.77 14.78 -46.70
CA PRO A 105 0.59 13.32 -46.77
C PRO A 105 1.50 12.60 -47.77
N GLU A 106 1.80 13.23 -48.91
CA GLU A 106 2.67 12.67 -49.95
C GLU A 106 4.13 12.49 -49.50
N LYS A 107 4.54 13.14 -48.40
CA LYS A 107 5.85 12.99 -47.77
C LYS A 107 5.85 11.98 -46.62
N VAL A 108 4.70 11.35 -46.34
CA VAL A 108 4.54 10.36 -45.27
C VAL A 108 4.42 8.97 -45.90
N TRP A 109 5.20 8.04 -45.36
CA TRP A 109 5.09 6.61 -45.60
C TRP A 109 4.66 5.94 -44.30
N VAL A 110 3.69 5.04 -44.42
CA VAL A 110 3.25 4.20 -43.31
C VAL A 110 3.64 2.76 -43.61
N SER A 111 4.10 2.05 -42.59
CA SER A 111 4.47 0.66 -42.71
C SER A 111 3.96 -0.16 -41.55
N ASP A 112 3.26 -1.25 -41.85
CA ASP A 112 2.77 -2.20 -40.87
C ASP A 112 2.65 -3.61 -41.46
N ILE A 113 2.73 -4.64 -40.62
CA ILE A 113 2.50 -6.03 -41.02
C ILE A 113 1.02 -6.27 -41.36
N TYR A 114 0.11 -5.47 -40.79
CA TYR A 114 -1.29 -5.50 -41.11
C TYR A 114 -1.57 -4.76 -42.43
N ALA A 115 -1.69 -5.54 -43.51
CA ALA A 115 -2.02 -5.00 -44.84
C ALA A 115 -3.32 -4.16 -44.85
N ASN A 116 -4.31 -4.54 -44.04
CA ASN A 116 -5.54 -3.75 -43.88
C ASN A 116 -5.27 -2.39 -43.22
N ALA A 117 -4.37 -2.34 -42.24
CA ALA A 117 -4.02 -1.09 -41.57
C ALA A 117 -3.30 -0.13 -42.52
N VAL A 118 -2.34 -0.63 -43.31
CA VAL A 118 -1.67 0.15 -44.35
C VAL A 118 -2.67 0.67 -45.39
N LYS A 119 -3.55 -0.22 -45.90
CA LYS A 119 -4.56 0.17 -46.88
C LYS A 119 -5.54 1.21 -46.34
N PHE A 120 -5.97 1.08 -45.07
CA PHE A 120 -6.87 2.04 -44.42
C PHE A 120 -6.26 3.44 -44.38
N GLN A 121 -4.99 3.52 -44.01
CA GLN A 121 -4.27 4.79 -43.92
C GLN A 121 -4.05 5.43 -45.29
N ILE A 122 -3.74 4.65 -46.34
CA ILE A 122 -3.69 5.18 -47.72
C ILE A 122 -5.04 5.79 -48.11
N GLU A 123 -6.14 5.04 -47.92
CA GLU A 123 -7.49 5.47 -48.30
C GLU A 123 -7.98 6.69 -47.50
N THR A 124 -7.63 6.77 -46.21
CA THR A 124 -8.16 7.78 -45.28
C THR A 124 -7.28 9.04 -45.22
N PHE A 125 -5.96 8.87 -45.28
CA PHE A 125 -5.00 9.95 -45.04
C PHE A 125 -4.27 10.40 -46.32
N GLY A 126 -4.36 9.64 -47.42
CA GLY A 126 -3.67 9.96 -48.67
C GLY A 126 -2.15 9.80 -48.58
N VAL A 127 -1.67 9.04 -47.61
CA VAL A 127 -0.24 8.74 -47.40
C VAL A 127 0.23 7.61 -48.30
N ASN A 128 1.55 7.44 -48.41
CA ASN A 128 2.15 6.28 -49.08
C ASN A 128 2.17 5.08 -48.13
N GLY A 129 2.04 3.85 -48.63
CA GLY A 129 2.05 2.65 -47.80
C GLY A 129 3.06 1.59 -48.24
N ILE A 130 3.64 0.91 -47.25
CA ILE A 130 4.54 -0.22 -47.41
C ILE A 130 4.00 -1.35 -46.53
N ILE A 131 3.69 -2.52 -47.11
CA ILE A 131 3.29 -3.68 -46.30
C ILE A 131 4.57 -4.31 -45.75
N SER A 132 4.70 -4.34 -44.42
CA SER A 132 5.88 -4.86 -43.74
C SER A 132 5.93 -6.39 -43.77
N THR A 133 7.06 -6.94 -43.34
CA THR A 133 7.36 -8.37 -43.30
C THR A 133 7.71 -8.78 -41.87
N ARG A 134 7.84 -10.09 -41.62
CA ARG A 134 8.36 -10.61 -40.35
C ARG A 134 9.87 -10.53 -40.28
N GLU A 135 10.52 -10.91 -41.38
CA GLU A 135 11.97 -10.90 -41.51
C GLU A 135 12.43 -9.55 -42.10
N PRO A 136 13.37 -8.85 -41.43
CA PRO A 136 13.86 -7.53 -41.87
C PRO A 136 14.45 -7.52 -43.28
N GLU A 137 15.08 -8.62 -43.69
CA GLU A 137 15.74 -8.78 -44.99
C GLU A 137 14.74 -8.79 -46.15
N ASP A 138 13.50 -9.18 -45.88
CA ASP A 138 12.41 -9.22 -46.86
C ASP A 138 11.65 -7.88 -46.97
N TYR A 139 12.02 -6.88 -46.17
CA TYR A 139 11.31 -5.60 -46.13
C TYR A 139 11.32 -4.91 -47.51
N PRO A 140 10.15 -4.64 -48.13
CA PRO A 140 10.03 -4.44 -49.58
C PRO A 140 10.28 -2.98 -50.02
N SER A 141 11.24 -2.30 -49.41
CA SER A 141 11.60 -0.92 -49.78
C SER A 141 13.04 -0.60 -49.40
N ASP A 142 13.80 -0.04 -50.34
CA ASP A 142 15.13 0.54 -50.12
C ASP A 142 15.13 2.07 -50.13
N LYS A 143 13.94 2.69 -50.12
CA LYS A 143 13.80 4.14 -50.02
C LYS A 143 14.50 4.66 -48.76
N LYS A 144 15.25 5.75 -48.93
CA LYS A 144 15.83 6.48 -47.79
C LYS A 144 14.84 7.49 -47.21
N PHE A 145 14.89 7.65 -45.89
CA PHE A 145 14.01 8.52 -45.12
C PHE A 145 14.82 9.52 -44.28
N ASP A 146 14.32 10.75 -44.21
CA ASP A 146 14.87 11.78 -43.34
C ASP A 146 14.46 11.52 -41.89
N CYS A 147 13.24 11.02 -41.66
CA CYS A 147 12.81 10.60 -40.34
C CYS A 147 12.14 9.24 -40.40
N ILE A 148 12.51 8.36 -39.47
CA ILE A 148 11.82 7.10 -39.21
C ILE A 148 11.36 7.14 -37.75
N TYR A 149 10.07 6.93 -37.52
CA TYR A 149 9.50 6.74 -36.20
C TYR A 149 9.03 5.29 -36.06
N ALA A 150 9.49 4.60 -35.01
CA ALA A 150 9.10 3.24 -34.66
C ALA A 150 8.59 3.22 -33.20
N GLY A 151 7.36 3.70 -33.01
CA GLY A 151 6.69 3.73 -31.71
C GLY A 151 6.15 2.36 -31.31
N SER A 152 6.47 1.91 -30.10
CA SER A 152 6.00 0.64 -29.53
C SER A 152 6.24 -0.55 -30.46
N PHE A 153 7.36 -0.56 -31.18
CA PHE A 153 7.79 -1.71 -31.98
C PHE A 153 8.80 -2.55 -31.22
N PHE A 154 9.93 -1.94 -30.83
CA PHE A 154 11.01 -2.65 -30.13
C PHE A 154 10.64 -3.08 -28.71
N SER A 155 9.57 -2.53 -28.12
CA SER A 155 8.97 -3.04 -26.87
C SER A 155 8.29 -4.41 -27.00
N HIS A 156 8.15 -4.95 -28.21
CA HIS A 156 7.48 -6.24 -28.45
C HIS A 156 8.31 -7.24 -29.24
N MET A 157 9.55 -6.87 -29.62
CA MET A 157 10.38 -7.68 -30.51
C MET A 157 11.30 -8.66 -29.77
N PRO A 158 11.32 -9.94 -30.17
CA PRO A 158 12.26 -10.90 -29.60
C PRO A 158 13.69 -10.59 -30.04
N GLN A 159 14.66 -10.98 -29.21
CA GLN A 159 16.08 -10.73 -29.46
C GLN A 159 16.56 -11.21 -30.84
N ARG A 160 15.99 -12.30 -31.38
CA ARG A 160 16.36 -12.89 -32.68
C ARG A 160 16.11 -11.97 -33.89
N THR A 161 15.15 -11.06 -33.80
CA THR A 161 14.81 -10.11 -34.88
C THR A 161 15.16 -8.67 -34.52
N PHE A 162 15.30 -8.34 -33.22
CA PHE A 162 15.59 -7.00 -32.73
C PHE A 162 16.78 -6.33 -33.45
N THR A 163 17.96 -6.96 -33.42
CA THR A 163 19.18 -6.40 -34.03
C THR A 163 19.04 -6.22 -35.54
N ARG A 164 18.40 -7.18 -36.21
CA ARG A 164 18.26 -7.18 -37.66
C ARG A 164 17.27 -6.11 -38.13
N TRP A 165 16.18 -5.91 -37.39
CA TRP A 165 15.27 -4.77 -37.61
C TRP A 165 15.96 -3.43 -37.35
N MET A 166 16.74 -3.32 -36.28
CA MET A 166 17.50 -2.09 -36.01
C MET A 166 18.47 -1.77 -37.15
N GLN A 167 19.18 -2.78 -37.66
CA GLN A 167 20.05 -2.62 -38.83
C GLN A 167 19.25 -2.14 -40.05
N ARG A 168 18.14 -2.81 -40.37
CA ARG A 168 17.32 -2.47 -41.55
C ARG A 168 16.79 -1.04 -41.46
N LEU A 169 16.23 -0.62 -40.33
CA LEU A 169 15.72 0.75 -40.17
C LEU A 169 16.84 1.79 -40.22
N TYR A 170 17.99 1.51 -39.59
CA TYR A 170 19.15 2.41 -39.65
C TYR A 170 19.68 2.56 -41.08
N ASP A 171 19.75 1.46 -41.84
CA ASP A 171 20.18 1.48 -43.24
C ASP A 171 19.23 2.30 -44.12
N LEU A 172 17.95 2.43 -43.76
CA LEU A 172 16.98 3.23 -44.49
C LEU A 172 17.06 4.74 -44.18
N LEU A 173 17.95 5.19 -43.30
CA LEU A 173 18.14 6.62 -43.06
C LEU A 173 18.92 7.31 -44.20
N THR A 174 18.58 8.58 -44.45
CA THR A 174 19.49 9.49 -45.16
C THR A 174 20.70 9.82 -44.26
N PRO A 175 21.82 10.36 -44.80
CA PRO A 175 22.98 10.73 -43.98
C PRO A 175 22.68 11.72 -42.84
N GLU A 176 21.70 12.60 -43.03
CA GLU A 176 21.23 13.57 -42.02
C GLU A 176 19.99 13.07 -41.26
N GLY A 177 19.59 11.83 -41.53
CA GLY A 177 18.34 11.26 -41.07
C GLY A 177 18.29 11.02 -39.56
N LEU A 178 17.08 10.75 -39.10
CA LEU A 178 16.76 10.56 -37.69
C LEU A 178 15.89 9.31 -37.52
N LEU A 179 16.34 8.37 -36.69
CA LEU A 179 15.54 7.25 -36.22
C LEU A 179 15.10 7.52 -34.79
N ILE A 180 13.79 7.58 -34.57
CA ILE A 180 13.15 7.73 -33.26
C ILE A 180 12.44 6.42 -32.97
N PHE A 181 12.78 5.75 -31.88
CA PHE A 181 12.10 4.50 -31.50
C PHE A 181 11.89 4.42 -29.99
N SER A 182 10.91 3.63 -29.56
CA SER A 182 10.66 3.42 -28.14
C SER A 182 10.99 2.01 -27.66
N VAL A 183 11.31 1.90 -26.37
CA VAL A 183 11.57 0.64 -25.67
C VAL A 183 10.96 0.64 -24.27
N LEU A 184 10.73 -0.54 -23.70
CA LEU A 184 10.50 -0.68 -22.26
C LEU A 184 11.85 -0.83 -21.57
N ASP A 185 12.18 0.11 -20.70
CA ASP A 185 13.38 0.05 -19.88
C ASP A 185 13.21 -0.94 -18.71
N GLU A 186 14.32 -1.46 -18.19
CA GLU A 186 14.32 -2.32 -17.00
C GLU A 186 13.64 -1.67 -15.78
N ALA A 187 13.60 -0.33 -15.69
CA ALA A 187 12.95 0.38 -14.59
C ALA A 187 11.42 0.23 -14.58
N VAL A 188 10.78 -0.14 -15.70
CA VAL A 188 9.33 -0.43 -15.77
C VAL A 188 9.03 -1.93 -15.79
N MET A 189 10.05 -2.77 -15.67
CA MET A 189 9.92 -4.22 -15.68
C MET A 189 9.21 -4.72 -14.41
N PRO A 190 8.24 -5.64 -14.54
CA PRO A 190 7.59 -6.25 -13.38
C PRO A 190 8.58 -6.99 -12.49
N SER A 191 8.38 -6.94 -11.17
CA SER A 191 9.30 -7.52 -10.17
C SER A 191 9.50 -9.04 -10.26
N HIS A 192 8.60 -9.77 -10.94
CA HIS A 192 8.71 -11.21 -11.16
C HIS A 192 9.54 -11.57 -12.41
N VAL A 193 9.80 -10.60 -13.29
CA VAL A 193 10.65 -10.77 -14.47
C VAL A 193 12.09 -10.45 -14.09
N GLN A 194 13.04 -11.27 -14.55
CA GLN A 194 14.46 -11.06 -14.28
C GLN A 194 15.19 -10.66 -15.54
N MET A 195 15.95 -9.56 -15.48
CA MET A 195 16.79 -9.11 -16.59
C MET A 195 17.94 -10.10 -16.82
N LEU A 196 18.15 -10.50 -18.07
CA LEU A 196 19.24 -11.39 -18.46
C LEU A 196 20.57 -10.63 -18.53
N PRO A 197 21.73 -11.30 -18.34
CA PRO A 197 23.04 -10.66 -18.48
C PRO A 197 23.29 -10.03 -19.85
N SER A 198 22.57 -10.47 -20.89
CA SER A 198 22.59 -9.87 -22.23
C SER A 198 21.96 -8.47 -22.30
N GLY A 199 21.26 -8.02 -21.24
CA GLY A 199 20.59 -6.72 -21.20
C GLY A 199 19.27 -6.66 -21.96
N ILE A 200 18.69 -7.81 -22.33
CA ILE A 200 17.37 -7.93 -22.98
C ILE A 200 16.64 -9.15 -22.44
N VAL A 201 15.33 -9.03 -22.23
CA VAL A 201 14.42 -10.14 -21.91
C VAL A 201 13.15 -10.03 -22.73
N PHE A 202 12.69 -11.15 -23.27
CA PHE A 202 11.45 -11.26 -24.05
C PHE A 202 10.49 -12.22 -23.35
N SER A 203 9.28 -11.75 -23.05
CA SER A 203 8.21 -12.53 -22.47
C SER A 203 7.10 -12.76 -23.50
N THR A 204 6.63 -14.01 -23.59
CA THR A 204 5.46 -14.39 -24.38
C THR A 204 4.18 -14.45 -23.54
N GLU A 205 4.29 -14.24 -22.23
CA GLU A 205 3.17 -14.33 -21.27
C GLU A 205 2.22 -13.13 -21.37
N SER A 206 2.75 -11.96 -21.77
CA SER A 206 2.01 -10.74 -22.02
C SER A 206 2.15 -10.33 -23.50
N SER A 207 1.03 -10.11 -24.18
CA SER A 207 0.96 -9.51 -25.50
C SER A 207 -0.38 -8.80 -25.64
N GLU A 208 -0.34 -7.56 -26.08
CA GLU A 208 -1.51 -6.71 -26.33
C GLU A 208 -2.12 -6.96 -27.72
N SER A 209 -1.40 -7.64 -28.61
CA SER A 209 -1.93 -8.02 -29.93
C SER A 209 -2.85 -9.24 -29.82
N GLN A 210 -4.01 -9.16 -30.48
CA GLN A 210 -4.96 -10.27 -30.59
C GLN A 210 -4.64 -11.18 -31.79
N PHE A 211 -3.91 -10.67 -32.79
CA PHE A 211 -3.70 -11.37 -34.06
C PHE A 211 -2.27 -11.86 -34.31
N LEU A 212 -1.26 -11.26 -33.69
CA LEU A 212 0.13 -11.67 -33.89
C LEU A 212 0.50 -12.89 -33.03
N ASP A 213 1.40 -13.73 -33.56
CA ASP A 213 1.96 -14.83 -32.79
C ASP A 213 2.77 -14.24 -31.61
N ARG A 214 2.45 -14.66 -30.39
CA ARG A 214 3.13 -14.21 -29.17
C ARG A 214 4.62 -14.51 -29.15
N ASN A 215 5.07 -15.50 -29.91
CA ASN A 215 6.49 -15.80 -30.08
C ASN A 215 7.21 -14.78 -30.97
N GLU A 216 6.47 -14.03 -31.78
CA GLU A 216 6.94 -12.98 -32.69
C GLU A 216 6.64 -11.57 -32.16
N TYR A 217 5.59 -11.40 -31.36
CA TYR A 217 5.14 -10.14 -30.78
C TYR A 217 4.67 -10.34 -29.32
N GLY A 218 5.59 -10.13 -28.38
CA GLY A 218 5.39 -10.31 -26.93
C GLY A 218 5.69 -9.03 -26.17
N THR A 219 6.31 -9.11 -25.00
CA THR A 219 6.81 -7.93 -24.26
C THR A 219 8.31 -8.02 -24.07
N THR A 220 9.04 -6.99 -24.48
CA THR A 220 10.50 -6.91 -24.43
C THR A 220 10.94 -5.80 -23.52
N TYR A 221 11.76 -6.13 -22.52
CA TYR A 221 12.46 -5.15 -21.69
C TYR A 221 13.95 -5.15 -22.03
N VAL A 222 14.57 -3.97 -22.01
CA VAL A 222 15.99 -3.78 -22.32
C VAL A 222 16.67 -2.88 -21.30
N THR A 223 17.99 -3.01 -21.18
CA THR A 223 18.83 -2.06 -20.45
C THR A 223 19.34 -0.97 -21.39
N GLU A 224 19.75 0.16 -20.82
CA GLU A 224 20.39 1.22 -21.59
C GLU A 224 21.69 0.76 -22.27
N SER A 225 22.50 -0.04 -21.55
CA SER A 225 23.74 -0.60 -22.08
C SER A 225 23.51 -1.46 -23.33
N TYR A 226 22.45 -2.26 -23.35
CA TYR A 226 22.09 -3.09 -24.50
C TYR A 226 21.82 -2.23 -25.74
N ILE A 227 21.05 -1.15 -25.61
CA ILE A 227 20.74 -0.25 -26.71
C ILE A 227 21.99 0.46 -27.23
N HIS A 228 22.85 0.97 -26.33
CA HIS A 228 24.10 1.61 -26.74
C HIS A 228 25.04 0.65 -27.48
N GLU A 229 25.21 -0.58 -26.98
CA GLU A 229 26.02 -1.60 -27.65
C GLU A 229 25.44 -2.01 -29.01
N LEU A 230 24.11 -2.17 -29.09
CA LEU A 230 23.40 -2.52 -30.32
C LEU A 230 23.62 -1.45 -31.40
N ILE A 231 23.34 -0.19 -31.08
CA ILE A 231 23.50 0.91 -32.05
C ILE A 231 24.98 1.12 -32.38
N GLY A 232 25.90 0.95 -31.42
CA GLY A 232 27.34 0.96 -31.69
C GLY A 232 27.75 -0.07 -32.74
N LYS A 233 27.18 -1.29 -32.68
CA LYS A 233 27.40 -2.34 -33.69
C LYS A 233 26.78 -1.97 -35.04
N VAL A 234 25.50 -1.61 -35.05
CA VAL A 234 24.73 -1.31 -36.28
C VAL A 234 25.32 -0.11 -37.04
N SER A 235 25.70 0.94 -36.31
CA SER A 235 26.25 2.17 -36.89
C SER A 235 27.76 2.18 -37.05
N GLN A 236 28.46 1.10 -36.66
CA GLN A 236 29.92 1.06 -36.58
C GLN A 236 30.50 2.24 -35.76
N ASN A 237 29.84 2.57 -34.65
CA ASN A 237 30.12 3.69 -33.75
C ASN A 237 30.16 5.06 -34.45
N GLN A 238 29.43 5.21 -35.57
CA GLN A 238 29.32 6.49 -36.26
C GLN A 238 28.09 7.30 -35.84
N ALA A 239 27.05 6.65 -35.32
CA ALA A 239 25.82 7.33 -34.94
C ALA A 239 25.94 8.08 -33.60
N THR A 240 25.21 9.18 -33.49
CA THR A 240 24.91 9.82 -32.21
C THR A 240 23.59 9.28 -31.67
N ILE A 241 23.53 9.03 -30.36
CA ILE A 241 22.38 8.44 -29.67
C ILE A 241 21.99 9.35 -28.50
N TYR A 242 20.71 9.65 -28.38
CA TYR A 242 20.14 10.35 -27.24
C TYR A 242 18.97 9.55 -26.65
N ARG A 243 18.94 9.45 -25.32
CA ARG A 243 17.86 8.80 -24.57
C ARG A 243 16.97 9.86 -23.93
N ILE A 244 15.67 9.75 -24.14
CA ILE A 244 14.63 10.54 -23.47
C ILE A 244 13.81 9.57 -22.62
N LYS A 245 14.07 9.60 -21.31
CA LYS A 245 13.38 8.72 -20.36
C LYS A 245 11.89 9.00 -20.35
N LYS A 246 11.05 7.98 -20.49
CA LYS A 246 9.58 8.09 -20.52
C LYS A 246 9.06 9.09 -21.58
N GLY A 247 9.82 9.30 -22.66
CA GLY A 247 9.48 10.27 -23.72
C GLY A 247 8.22 9.92 -24.53
N LEU A 248 7.80 8.66 -24.51
CA LEU A 248 6.57 8.21 -25.16
C LEU A 248 5.51 7.92 -24.10
N SER A 249 4.43 8.72 -24.11
CA SER A 249 3.27 8.56 -23.23
C SER A 249 3.60 8.50 -21.73
N ASN A 250 4.67 9.15 -21.27
CA ASN A 250 5.16 9.10 -19.89
C ASN A 250 5.46 7.67 -19.38
N TYR A 251 5.70 6.72 -20.29
CA TYR A 251 5.85 5.30 -19.96
C TYR A 251 7.07 4.66 -20.62
N GLN A 252 7.15 4.70 -21.95
CA GLN A 252 8.28 4.12 -22.69
C GLN A 252 9.38 5.16 -22.92
N ASP A 253 10.62 4.70 -22.93
CA ASP A 253 11.77 5.52 -23.24
C ASP A 253 11.87 5.71 -24.75
N LEU A 254 12.18 6.94 -25.19
CA LEU A 254 12.50 7.23 -26.58
C LEU A 254 14.02 7.27 -26.77
N TYR A 255 14.49 6.61 -27.81
CA TYR A 255 15.85 6.76 -28.32
C TYR A 255 15.82 7.49 -29.65
N VAL A 256 16.72 8.45 -29.77
CA VAL A 256 16.91 9.27 -30.97
C VAL A 256 18.31 8.98 -31.51
N VAL A 257 18.37 8.45 -32.73
CA VAL A 257 19.60 7.99 -33.37
C VAL A 257 19.78 8.69 -34.69
N THR A 258 20.96 9.27 -34.93
CA THR A 258 21.29 9.92 -36.20
C THR A 258 22.69 9.50 -36.68
N PRO A 259 22.89 9.24 -38.00
CA PRO A 259 24.22 8.99 -38.55
C PRO A 259 25.15 10.21 -38.49
N LYS A 260 24.56 11.42 -38.36
CA LYS A 260 25.31 12.66 -38.23
C LYS A 260 26.04 12.70 -36.91
N LYS A 261 27.37 12.74 -36.95
CA LYS A 261 28.19 13.02 -35.77
C LYS A 261 27.92 14.44 -35.29
N GLN A 262 27.18 14.56 -34.18
CA GLN A 262 27.08 15.80 -33.44
C GLN A 262 28.13 15.81 -32.34
N ASN A 263 28.79 16.95 -32.13
CA ASN A 263 29.61 17.14 -30.94
C ASN A 263 28.68 16.99 -29.73
N SER A 264 29.02 16.09 -28.82
CA SER A 264 28.31 15.87 -27.56
C SER A 264 27.95 17.22 -26.93
N LEU A 265 26.64 17.41 -26.66
CA LEU A 265 25.98 18.52 -25.91
C LEU A 265 24.88 19.29 -26.66
N THR A 266 23.99 18.58 -27.36
CA THR A 266 22.62 19.06 -27.59
C THR A 266 21.67 18.15 -26.81
N GLU A 267 21.57 18.38 -25.50
CA GLU A 267 20.45 17.81 -24.74
C GLU A 267 19.14 18.32 -25.35
N ILE A 268 18.29 17.41 -25.81
CA ILE A 268 16.93 17.77 -26.23
C ILE A 268 16.23 18.25 -24.96
N ASN A 269 15.92 19.56 -24.88
CA ASN A 269 15.12 20.11 -23.79
C ASN A 269 13.68 19.63 -23.95
N PHE A 270 13.44 18.40 -23.51
CA PHE A 270 12.21 17.66 -23.72
C PHE A 270 11.21 17.94 -22.61
N ASN A 271 10.00 18.32 -23.00
CA ASN A 271 8.89 18.57 -22.09
C ASN A 271 7.88 17.43 -22.15
N TYR A 272 7.33 17.11 -20.98
CA TYR A 272 6.32 16.06 -20.79
C TYR A 272 4.93 16.68 -20.69
N HIS A 273 3.93 15.98 -21.22
CA HIS A 273 2.53 16.36 -20.99
C HIS A 273 2.19 16.24 -19.50
N PRO A 274 1.34 17.14 -18.97
CA PRO A 274 0.73 16.90 -17.68
C PRO A 274 -0.19 15.66 -17.74
N LEU A 275 -0.52 15.11 -16.58
CA LEU A 275 -1.57 14.09 -16.42
C LEU A 275 -2.55 14.59 -15.38
N GLY A 276 -3.81 14.19 -15.48
CA GLY A 276 -4.77 14.48 -14.42
C GLY A 276 -5.93 13.52 -14.41
N TYR A 277 -6.74 13.64 -13.38
CA TYR A 277 -7.93 12.84 -13.15
C TYR A 277 -9.02 13.69 -12.48
N LEU A 278 -10.28 13.42 -12.80
CA LEU A 278 -11.44 14.03 -12.16
C LEU A 278 -11.89 13.16 -11.00
N ASP A 279 -11.77 13.66 -9.77
CA ASP A 279 -12.15 12.92 -8.56
C ASP A 279 -13.67 12.99 -8.33
N SER A 280 -14.28 14.17 -8.48
CA SER A 280 -15.72 14.36 -8.30
C SER A 280 -16.34 15.43 -9.21
N CYS A 281 -17.59 15.20 -9.61
CA CYS A 281 -18.48 16.10 -10.33
C CYS A 281 -19.87 16.09 -9.69
N GLU A 282 -20.31 17.22 -9.14
CA GLU A 282 -21.53 17.29 -8.33
C GLU A 282 -22.35 18.56 -8.63
N LEU A 283 -23.68 18.43 -8.65
CA LEU A 283 -24.57 19.60 -8.63
C LEU A 283 -24.81 20.06 -7.19
N LYS A 284 -24.36 21.26 -6.87
CA LYS A 284 -24.64 21.90 -5.58
C LYS A 284 -26.11 22.31 -5.46
N PRO A 285 -26.65 22.53 -4.24
CA PRO A 285 -28.05 22.93 -4.04
C PRO A 285 -28.45 24.25 -4.75
N ASN A 286 -27.48 25.13 -5.03
CA ASN A 286 -27.69 26.36 -5.79
C ASN A 286 -27.81 26.13 -7.32
N GLY A 287 -27.59 24.90 -7.78
CA GLY A 287 -27.61 24.47 -9.18
C GLY A 287 -26.25 24.57 -9.89
N ASN A 288 -25.21 25.08 -9.23
CA ASN A 288 -23.89 25.16 -9.83
C ASN A 288 -23.22 23.79 -9.91
N LEU A 289 -22.38 23.59 -10.92
CA LEU A 289 -21.60 22.37 -11.08
C LEU A 289 -20.27 22.53 -10.35
N TYR A 290 -20.03 21.71 -9.35
CA TYR A 290 -18.78 21.61 -8.62
C TYR A 290 -17.94 20.46 -9.18
N LEU A 291 -16.66 20.73 -9.40
CA LEU A 291 -15.69 19.80 -9.98
C LEU A 291 -14.44 19.82 -9.11
N GLU A 292 -13.89 18.65 -8.82
CA GLU A 292 -12.58 18.55 -8.18
C GLU A 292 -11.80 17.35 -8.70
N GLY A 293 -10.48 17.45 -8.63
CA GLY A 293 -9.59 16.43 -9.14
C GLY A 293 -8.14 16.75 -8.86
N TRP A 294 -7.26 16.14 -9.64
CA TRP A 294 -5.83 16.44 -9.59
C TRP A 294 -5.21 16.53 -10.97
N ALA A 295 -4.10 17.25 -11.07
CA ALA A 295 -3.24 17.27 -12.25
C ALA A 295 -1.78 17.48 -11.85
N VAL A 296 -0.89 16.64 -12.39
CA VAL A 296 0.55 16.63 -12.12
C VAL A 296 1.31 16.98 -13.40
N ASP A 297 2.32 17.84 -13.26
CA ASP A 297 3.29 18.12 -14.30
C ASP A 297 4.55 17.27 -14.06
N PHE A 298 5.05 16.60 -15.10
CA PHE A 298 6.23 15.74 -14.99
C PHE A 298 7.53 16.44 -15.40
N ASN A 299 7.46 17.72 -15.76
CA ASN A 299 8.64 18.53 -16.04
C ASN A 299 9.38 18.91 -14.74
N PRO A 300 10.72 18.84 -14.72
CA PRO A 300 11.50 19.18 -13.53
C PRO A 300 11.23 20.60 -13.03
N ASN A 301 10.99 20.76 -11.73
CA ASN A 301 10.71 22.06 -11.09
C ASN A 301 9.53 22.83 -11.73
N SER A 302 8.56 22.13 -12.30
CA SER A 302 7.37 22.71 -12.93
C SER A 302 6.10 22.29 -12.19
N GLN A 303 4.99 22.93 -12.55
CA GLN A 303 3.65 22.60 -12.09
C GLN A 303 2.65 22.84 -13.22
N VAL A 304 1.45 22.29 -13.08
CA VAL A 304 0.35 22.59 -13.98
C VAL A 304 -0.01 24.07 -13.84
N LYS A 305 0.00 24.79 -14.96
CA LYS A 305 -0.23 26.24 -15.01
C LYS A 305 -1.70 26.58 -14.76
N THR A 306 -2.60 25.79 -15.32
CA THR A 306 -4.05 26.00 -15.20
C THR A 306 -4.84 24.74 -15.54
N ILE A 307 -5.98 24.57 -14.88
CA ILE A 307 -7.07 23.67 -15.27
C ILE A 307 -8.17 24.49 -15.88
N GLN A 308 -8.66 24.07 -17.04
CA GLN A 308 -9.63 24.80 -17.85
C GLN A 308 -10.91 23.99 -17.99
N MET A 309 -12.05 24.65 -17.75
CA MET A 309 -13.40 24.11 -17.93
C MET A 309 -13.99 24.73 -19.20
N ILE A 310 -14.17 23.89 -20.21
CA ILE A 310 -14.59 24.32 -21.54
C ILE A 310 -15.94 23.68 -21.84
N VAL A 311 -16.96 24.51 -22.09
CA VAL A 311 -18.31 24.04 -22.44
C VAL A 311 -18.61 24.52 -23.85
N ASN A 312 -19.03 23.61 -24.74
CA ASN A 312 -19.34 23.93 -26.14
C ASN A 312 -18.22 24.75 -26.84
N ASN A 313 -16.96 24.35 -26.62
CA ASN A 313 -15.74 24.99 -27.13
C ASN A 313 -15.45 26.42 -26.61
N GLN A 314 -16.15 26.87 -25.58
CA GLN A 314 -15.86 28.15 -24.92
C GLN A 314 -15.25 27.89 -23.56
N LEU A 315 -14.13 28.56 -23.25
CA LEU A 315 -13.56 28.55 -21.90
C LEU A 315 -14.51 29.30 -20.97
N ILE A 316 -15.17 28.56 -20.07
CA ILE A 316 -16.17 29.11 -19.14
C ILE A 316 -15.54 29.45 -17.79
N GLN A 317 -14.60 28.62 -17.34
CA GLN A 317 -13.94 28.79 -16.06
C GLN A 317 -12.52 28.20 -16.10
N HIS A 318 -11.66 28.64 -15.19
CA HIS A 318 -10.39 27.99 -14.92
C HIS A 318 -10.04 27.99 -13.43
N CYS A 319 -9.06 27.19 -13.05
CA CYS A 319 -8.43 27.27 -11.73
C CYS A 319 -6.96 26.87 -11.82
N GLN A 320 -6.25 26.95 -10.69
CA GLN A 320 -4.89 26.46 -10.54
C GLN A 320 -4.88 25.34 -9.51
N PRO A 321 -4.09 24.27 -9.73
CA PRO A 321 -3.85 23.29 -8.69
C PRO A 321 -3.09 23.91 -7.52
N GLN A 322 -3.69 23.84 -6.34
CA GLN A 322 -3.16 24.43 -5.10
C GLN A 322 -3.48 23.59 -3.85
N ILE A 323 -4.29 22.53 -3.99
CA ILE A 323 -4.69 21.65 -2.90
C ILE A 323 -3.63 20.57 -2.72
N GLU A 324 -3.26 20.30 -1.47
CA GLU A 324 -2.27 19.28 -1.15
C GLU A 324 -2.76 17.85 -1.43
N ARG A 325 -1.91 17.05 -2.09
CA ARG A 325 -2.13 15.64 -2.46
C ARG A 325 -0.91 14.79 -2.08
N PRO A 326 -0.67 14.55 -0.78
CA PRO A 326 0.46 13.73 -0.32
C PRO A 326 0.37 12.28 -0.79
N ASP A 327 -0.83 11.79 -1.11
CA ASP A 327 -1.08 10.50 -1.74
C ASP A 327 -0.43 10.41 -3.14
N LEU A 328 -0.50 11.48 -3.93
CA LEU A 328 0.09 11.53 -5.27
C LEU A 328 1.61 11.68 -5.24
N VAL A 329 2.16 12.39 -4.25
CA VAL A 329 3.61 12.41 -3.99
C VAL A 329 4.13 11.00 -3.79
N LYS A 330 3.41 10.19 -3.01
CA LYS A 330 3.76 8.79 -2.75
C LYS A 330 3.56 7.90 -3.99
N HIS A 331 2.47 8.09 -4.73
CA HIS A 331 2.15 7.30 -5.92
C HIS A 331 3.16 7.51 -7.05
N PHE A 332 3.45 8.77 -7.38
CA PHE A 332 4.40 9.10 -8.46
C PHE A 332 5.86 9.15 -7.99
N ASN A 333 6.11 9.06 -6.68
CA ASN A 333 7.41 9.25 -6.05
C ASN A 333 8.07 10.58 -6.48
N ARG A 334 7.29 11.67 -6.42
CA ARG A 334 7.72 13.01 -6.87
C ARG A 334 7.19 14.11 -5.95
N PRO A 335 8.06 14.96 -5.36
CA PRO A 335 7.62 16.05 -4.51
C PRO A 335 6.80 17.12 -5.26
N GLU A 336 7.01 17.27 -6.56
CA GLU A 336 6.27 18.21 -7.42
C GLU A 336 4.77 17.90 -7.49
N ALA A 337 4.36 16.66 -7.16
CA ALA A 337 2.96 16.28 -7.12
C ALA A 337 2.21 16.79 -5.87
N LEU A 338 2.87 17.46 -4.91
CA LEU A 338 2.24 17.87 -3.66
C LEU A 338 1.07 18.83 -3.89
N TYR A 339 1.25 19.89 -4.67
CA TYR A 339 0.20 20.89 -4.92
C TYR A 339 -0.52 20.64 -6.24
N SER A 340 -1.00 19.40 -6.43
CA SER A 340 -1.63 18.95 -7.68
C SER A 340 -3.15 18.88 -7.61
N GLY A 341 -3.76 19.03 -6.43
CA GLY A 341 -5.22 19.02 -6.29
C GLY A 341 -5.84 20.34 -6.72
N TRP A 342 -7.01 20.27 -7.35
CA TRP A 342 -7.76 21.44 -7.81
C TRP A 342 -9.26 21.25 -7.56
N SER A 343 -9.96 22.37 -7.38
CA SER A 343 -11.41 22.42 -7.41
C SER A 343 -11.90 23.63 -8.19
N CYS A 344 -13.11 23.54 -8.72
CA CYS A 344 -13.69 24.52 -9.61
C CYS A 344 -15.22 24.50 -9.50
N GLU A 345 -15.87 25.64 -9.70
CA GLU A 345 -17.33 25.74 -9.74
C GLU A 345 -17.77 26.50 -10.99
N ILE A 346 -18.66 25.89 -11.77
CA ILE A 346 -19.28 26.48 -12.97
C ILE A 346 -20.69 26.94 -12.59
N ASN A 347 -21.03 28.19 -12.91
CA ASN A 347 -22.35 28.73 -12.62
C ASN A 347 -23.42 27.99 -13.44
N ARG A 348 -24.57 27.71 -12.82
CA ARG A 348 -25.72 27.02 -13.45
C ARG A 348 -26.22 27.63 -14.77
N HIS A 349 -25.91 28.90 -15.02
CA HIS A 349 -26.32 29.63 -16.23
C HIS A 349 -25.31 29.51 -17.38
N GLN A 350 -24.17 28.87 -17.16
CA GLN A 350 -23.09 28.74 -18.13
C GLN A 350 -23.02 27.35 -18.77
N PHE A 351 -23.91 26.44 -18.41
CA PHE A 351 -24.00 25.10 -18.98
C PHE A 351 -25.45 24.59 -18.97
N SER A 352 -25.70 23.61 -19.83
CA SER A 352 -26.89 22.76 -19.88
C SER A 352 -26.48 21.31 -19.57
N PRO A 353 -27.38 20.46 -19.01
CA PRO A 353 -27.12 19.04 -18.82
C PRO A 353 -26.73 18.29 -20.11
N GLU A 354 -27.09 18.81 -21.28
CA GLU A 354 -26.79 18.23 -22.60
C GLU A 354 -25.49 18.76 -23.23
N ASP A 355 -24.85 19.75 -22.60
CA ASP A 355 -23.60 20.30 -23.12
C ASP A 355 -22.43 19.34 -22.89
N ILE A 356 -21.43 19.42 -23.77
CA ILE A 356 -20.17 18.70 -23.60
C ILE A 356 -19.21 19.58 -22.79
N LEU A 357 -18.72 19.04 -21.69
CA LEU A 357 -17.69 19.65 -20.85
C LEU A 357 -16.35 18.97 -21.12
N ILE A 358 -15.33 19.76 -21.47
CA ILE A 358 -13.92 19.35 -21.49
C ILE A 358 -13.24 19.95 -20.26
N ILE A 359 -12.52 19.11 -19.51
CA ILE A 359 -11.61 19.49 -18.44
C ILE A 359 -10.19 19.30 -18.94
N ARG A 360 -9.41 20.38 -19.01
CA ARG A 360 -8.07 20.36 -19.60
C ARG A 360 -7.02 20.92 -18.65
N ALA A 361 -5.93 20.19 -18.45
CA ALA A 361 -4.71 20.70 -17.83
C ALA A 361 -3.78 21.30 -18.90
N VAL A 362 -3.15 22.42 -18.58
CA VAL A 362 -2.11 23.06 -19.39
C VAL A 362 -0.91 23.35 -18.50
N ASN A 363 0.29 22.96 -18.91
CA ASN A 363 1.52 23.25 -18.17
C ASN A 363 2.26 24.51 -18.69
N PHE A 364 3.39 24.86 -18.07
CA PHE A 364 4.18 26.03 -18.48
C PHE A 364 4.92 25.86 -19.82
N ALA A 365 5.12 24.62 -20.27
CA ALA A 365 5.63 24.33 -21.61
C ALA A 365 4.56 24.49 -22.71
N GLY A 366 3.30 24.75 -22.33
CA GLY A 366 2.17 24.84 -23.26
C GLY A 366 1.64 23.49 -23.74
N LEU A 367 2.08 22.38 -23.12
CA LEU A 367 1.54 21.06 -23.38
C LEU A 367 0.22 20.88 -22.62
N GLU A 368 -0.71 20.20 -23.27
CA GLU A 368 -2.09 20.08 -22.82
C GLU A 368 -2.47 18.62 -22.57
N TRP A 369 -3.37 18.38 -21.62
CA TRP A 369 -3.96 17.06 -21.39
C TRP A 369 -5.44 17.22 -21.05
N ILE A 370 -6.32 16.53 -21.78
CA ILE A 370 -7.74 16.46 -21.40
C ILE A 370 -7.84 15.45 -20.25
N ILE A 371 -8.18 15.96 -19.07
CA ILE A 371 -8.42 15.19 -17.85
C ILE A 371 -9.68 14.35 -18.01
N GLU A 372 -10.76 14.98 -18.49
CA GLU A 372 -12.04 14.33 -18.68
C GLU A 372 -12.86 15.07 -19.74
N THR A 373 -13.71 14.34 -20.47
CA THR A 373 -14.69 14.92 -21.36
C THR A 373 -15.91 14.02 -21.52
N ASP A 374 -17.08 14.57 -21.26
CA ASP A 374 -18.37 13.89 -21.47
C ASP A 374 -19.48 14.95 -21.48
N VAL A 375 -20.71 14.51 -21.73
CA VAL A 375 -21.93 15.29 -21.53
C VAL A 375 -22.12 15.53 -20.03
N VAL A 376 -22.47 16.76 -19.63
CA VAL A 376 -22.54 17.16 -18.21
C VAL A 376 -23.42 16.22 -17.37
N LYS A 377 -24.59 15.81 -17.89
CA LYS A 377 -25.49 14.87 -17.18
C LYS A 377 -24.89 13.48 -16.93
N SER A 378 -23.91 13.07 -17.73
CA SER A 378 -23.22 11.77 -17.61
C SER A 378 -22.11 11.82 -16.56
N LEU A 379 -21.41 12.95 -16.42
CA LEU A 379 -20.29 13.10 -15.48
C LEU A 379 -20.71 12.94 -14.02
N ILE A 380 -21.86 13.51 -13.65
CA ILE A 380 -22.34 13.54 -12.25
C ILE A 380 -22.55 12.13 -11.67
N PRO A 381 -23.35 11.24 -12.29
CA PRO A 381 -23.52 9.89 -11.76
C PRO A 381 -22.23 9.07 -11.82
N GLN A 382 -21.38 9.25 -12.85
CA GLN A 382 -20.13 8.49 -12.99
C GLN A 382 -19.20 8.73 -11.80
N THR A 383 -18.97 9.98 -11.40
CA THR A 383 -18.09 10.27 -10.27
C THR A 383 -18.68 9.78 -8.94
N GLN A 384 -20.01 9.85 -8.77
CA GLN A 384 -20.67 9.32 -7.57
C GLN A 384 -20.49 7.80 -7.41
N TRP A 385 -20.57 7.05 -8.51
CA TRP A 385 -20.29 5.60 -8.50
C TRP A 385 -18.84 5.31 -8.12
N GLN A 386 -17.88 6.07 -8.64
CA GLN A 386 -16.46 5.92 -8.31
C GLN A 386 -16.17 6.23 -6.84
N THR A 387 -16.74 7.30 -6.30
CA THR A 387 -16.65 7.61 -4.87
C THR A 387 -17.21 6.46 -4.02
N HIS A 388 -18.34 5.88 -4.44
CA HIS A 388 -18.94 4.73 -3.75
C HIS A 388 -18.03 3.49 -3.79
N LEU A 389 -17.39 3.20 -4.94
CA LEU A 389 -16.44 2.10 -5.08
C LEU A 389 -15.19 2.29 -4.21
N ILE A 390 -14.64 3.49 -4.15
CA ILE A 390 -13.50 3.82 -3.27
C ILE A 390 -13.91 3.63 -1.80
N SER A 391 -15.11 4.08 -1.42
CA SER A 391 -15.65 3.86 -0.08
C SER A 391 -15.74 2.36 0.23
N LEU A 392 -16.35 1.58 -0.66
CA LEU A 392 -16.51 0.13 -0.48
C LEU A 392 -15.15 -0.58 -0.38
N ARG A 393 -14.16 -0.17 -1.19
CA ARG A 393 -12.80 -0.72 -1.13
C ARG A 393 -12.09 -0.38 0.19
N THR A 394 -12.30 0.84 0.69
CA THR A 394 -11.80 1.27 2.00
C THR A 394 -12.43 0.44 3.11
N ASP A 395 -13.74 0.23 3.07
CA ASP A 395 -14.47 -0.60 4.03
C ASP A 395 -13.98 -2.05 4.00
N LEU A 396 -13.78 -2.62 2.80
CA LEU A 396 -13.18 -3.95 2.61
C LEU A 396 -11.79 -4.03 3.24
N HIS A 397 -10.93 -3.04 3.01
CA HIS A 397 -9.59 -3.01 3.61
C HIS A 397 -9.65 -2.93 5.14
N GLN A 398 -10.52 -2.08 5.69
CA GLN A 398 -10.72 -2.01 7.14
C GLN A 398 -11.22 -3.32 7.73
N MET A 399 -12.12 -4.03 7.04
CA MET A 399 -12.57 -5.36 7.45
C MET A 399 -11.42 -6.38 7.42
N GLN A 400 -10.56 -6.36 6.40
CA GLN A 400 -9.38 -7.22 6.32
C GLN A 400 -8.42 -7.00 7.51
N VAL A 401 -8.12 -5.74 7.84
CA VAL A 401 -7.28 -5.40 8.99
C VAL A 401 -7.92 -5.87 10.30
N LYS A 402 -9.22 -5.64 10.50
CA LYS A 402 -9.95 -6.13 11.69
C LYS A 402 -9.92 -7.67 11.78
N LEU A 403 -10.01 -8.37 10.66
CA LEU A 403 -9.93 -9.82 10.61
C LEU A 403 -8.55 -10.33 10.99
N GLN A 404 -7.47 -9.71 10.49
CA GLN A 404 -6.10 -10.01 10.91
C GLN A 404 -5.89 -9.78 12.41
N GLN A 405 -6.40 -8.67 12.96
CA GLN A 405 -6.33 -8.42 14.41
C GLN A 405 -7.06 -9.47 15.24
N LYS A 406 -8.24 -9.92 14.80
CA LYS A 406 -8.97 -11.01 15.44
C LYS A 406 -8.19 -12.32 15.37
N GLN A 407 -7.53 -12.62 14.25
CA GLN A 407 -6.70 -13.82 14.09
C GLN A 407 -5.52 -13.81 15.08
N VAL A 408 -4.85 -12.67 15.24
CA VAL A 408 -3.76 -12.54 16.23
C VAL A 408 -4.27 -12.77 17.65
N LYS A 409 -5.42 -12.19 18.02
CA LYS A 409 -6.03 -12.40 19.34
C LYS A 409 -6.42 -13.86 19.56
N LEU A 410 -7.00 -14.52 18.57
CA LEU A 410 -7.36 -15.94 18.65
C LEU A 410 -6.12 -16.81 18.94
N ASN A 411 -5.03 -16.56 18.22
CA ASN A 411 -3.76 -17.28 18.44
C ASN A 411 -3.22 -17.03 19.87
N GLN A 412 -3.29 -15.79 20.36
CA GLN A 412 -2.87 -15.46 21.73
C GLN A 412 -3.71 -16.19 22.79
N THR A 413 -5.05 -16.22 22.64
CA THR A 413 -5.94 -16.96 23.54
C THR A 413 -5.66 -18.46 23.50
N GLN A 414 -5.36 -19.03 22.32
CA GLN A 414 -4.98 -20.43 22.19
C GLN A 414 -3.67 -20.75 22.92
N THR A 415 -2.68 -19.87 22.83
CA THR A 415 -1.42 -20.00 23.61
C THR A 415 -1.67 -19.92 25.12
N GLN A 416 -2.50 -18.98 25.58
CA GLN A 416 -2.86 -18.85 26.99
C GLN A 416 -3.60 -20.09 27.50
N LEU A 417 -4.55 -20.61 26.72
CA LEU A 417 -5.29 -21.83 27.07
C LEU A 417 -4.32 -23.00 27.27
N HIS A 418 -3.35 -23.17 26.37
CA HIS A 418 -2.34 -24.22 26.49
C HIS A 418 -1.47 -24.05 27.74
N GLN A 419 -1.08 -22.82 28.08
CA GLN A 419 -0.34 -22.54 29.31
C GLN A 419 -1.16 -22.86 30.57
N THR A 420 -2.44 -22.49 30.60
CA THR A 420 -3.34 -22.81 31.72
C THR A 420 -3.55 -24.32 31.86
N GLN A 421 -3.68 -25.06 30.75
CA GLN A 421 -3.74 -26.52 30.77
C GLN A 421 -2.49 -27.13 31.42
N ASN A 422 -1.29 -26.69 31.00
CA ASN A 422 -0.03 -27.17 31.58
C ASN A 422 0.08 -26.84 33.09
N GLN A 423 -0.40 -25.67 33.53
CA GLN A 423 -0.42 -25.30 34.96
C GLN A 423 -1.41 -26.14 35.77
N LEU A 424 -2.55 -26.50 35.17
CA LEU A 424 -3.54 -27.36 35.80
C LEU A 424 -2.96 -28.77 36.01
N GLU A 425 -2.30 -29.34 35.01
CA GLU A 425 -1.61 -30.64 35.11
C GLU A 425 -0.55 -30.63 36.21
N GLN A 426 0.26 -29.57 36.30
CA GLN A 426 1.24 -29.42 37.37
C GLN A 426 0.60 -29.33 38.77
N SER A 427 -0.52 -28.62 38.88
CA SER A 427 -1.26 -28.50 40.14
C SER A 427 -1.88 -29.83 40.56
N GLN A 428 -2.42 -30.59 39.61
CA GLN A 428 -2.93 -31.94 39.85
C GLN A 428 -1.82 -32.89 40.32
N ALA A 429 -0.64 -32.85 39.71
CA ALA A 429 0.50 -33.66 40.14
C ALA A 429 0.96 -33.31 41.58
N LYS A 430 0.98 -32.02 41.93
CA LYS A 430 1.30 -31.56 43.30
C LYS A 430 0.25 -32.00 44.31
N LEU A 431 -1.02 -31.97 43.94
CA LEU A 431 -2.12 -32.41 44.81
C LEU A 431 -1.94 -33.90 45.12
N ALA A 432 -1.73 -34.74 44.11
CA ALA A 432 -1.49 -36.17 44.28
C ALA A 432 -0.29 -36.45 45.21
N GLN A 433 0.81 -35.71 45.05
CA GLN A 433 1.97 -35.82 45.93
C GLN A 433 1.66 -35.41 47.38
N THR A 434 0.79 -34.41 47.56
CA THR A 434 0.40 -33.94 48.90
C THR A 434 -0.52 -34.94 49.58
N GLU A 435 -1.46 -35.54 48.84
CA GLU A 435 -2.32 -36.62 49.34
C GLU A 435 -1.49 -37.83 49.79
N GLU A 436 -0.47 -38.22 49.02
CA GLU A 436 0.45 -39.29 49.41
C GLU A 436 1.18 -38.97 50.73
N LYS A 437 1.74 -37.75 50.87
CA LYS A 437 2.40 -37.31 52.11
C LYS A 437 1.44 -37.24 53.29
N LEU A 438 0.20 -36.83 53.07
CA LEU A 438 -0.82 -36.81 54.12
C LEU A 438 -1.09 -38.22 54.62
N GLY A 439 -1.23 -39.19 53.71
CA GLY A 439 -1.39 -40.61 54.07
C GLY A 439 -0.20 -41.14 54.89
N GLN A 440 1.04 -40.80 54.49
CA GLN A 440 2.24 -41.15 55.26
C GLN A 440 2.24 -40.52 56.65
N THR A 441 1.84 -39.25 56.76
CA THR A 441 1.79 -38.53 58.04
C THR A 441 0.73 -39.10 58.97
N GLN A 442 -0.46 -39.43 58.45
CA GLN A 442 -1.53 -40.09 59.21
C GLN A 442 -1.05 -41.43 59.78
N ALA A 443 -0.35 -42.24 58.97
CA ALA A 443 0.22 -43.50 59.42
C ALA A 443 1.24 -43.31 60.58
N GLN A 444 2.09 -42.29 60.49
CA GLN A 444 3.04 -41.94 61.56
C GLN A 444 2.34 -41.44 62.83
N LEU A 445 1.23 -40.70 62.68
CA LEU A 445 0.47 -40.17 63.80
C LEU A 445 -0.20 -41.31 64.58
N LEU A 446 -0.82 -42.26 63.88
CA LEU A 446 -1.38 -43.48 64.49
C LEU A 446 -0.30 -44.28 65.25
N GLN A 447 0.91 -44.39 64.67
CA GLN A 447 2.03 -45.02 65.33
C GLN A 447 2.43 -44.29 66.63
N ARG A 448 2.43 -42.94 66.63
CA ARG A 448 2.75 -42.13 67.81
C ARG A 448 1.66 -42.17 68.88
N GLU A 449 0.38 -42.20 68.52
CA GLU A 449 -0.73 -42.39 69.46
C GLU A 449 -0.55 -43.71 70.22
N THR A 450 -0.24 -44.78 69.49
CA THR A 450 0.06 -46.09 70.09
C THR A 450 1.24 -46.02 71.08
N GLN A 451 2.27 -45.21 70.78
CA GLN A 451 3.39 -44.98 71.70
C GLN A 451 3.00 -44.13 72.92
N LEU A 452 2.14 -43.13 72.75
CA LEU A 452 1.66 -42.29 73.85
C LEU A 452 0.81 -43.10 74.82
N ASP A 453 -0.11 -43.92 74.33
CA ASP A 453 -0.93 -44.81 75.16
C ASP A 453 -0.04 -45.71 76.03
N PHE A 454 1.04 -46.23 75.44
CA PHE A 454 2.03 -47.02 76.16
C PHE A 454 2.71 -46.22 77.28
N VAL A 455 3.16 -44.99 77.00
CA VAL A 455 3.79 -44.12 78.01
C VAL A 455 2.82 -43.69 79.11
N GLN A 456 1.57 -43.40 78.75
CA GLN A 456 0.54 -42.96 79.69
C GLN A 456 0.15 -44.08 80.66
N ALA A 457 0.10 -45.32 80.18
CA ALA A 457 -0.03 -46.50 81.03
C ALA A 457 1.13 -46.63 82.02
N GLN A 458 2.37 -46.32 81.60
CA GLN A 458 3.52 -46.28 82.52
C GLN A 458 3.43 -45.16 83.55
N LEU A 459 2.98 -43.96 83.15
CA LEU A 459 2.82 -42.83 84.08
C LEU A 459 1.77 -43.11 85.16
N GLY A 460 0.62 -43.68 84.79
CA GLY A 460 -0.43 -44.03 85.76
C GLY A 460 0.06 -45.04 86.81
N GLN A 461 0.94 -45.97 86.42
CA GLN A 461 1.61 -46.84 87.40
C GLN A 461 2.52 -46.06 88.36
N CYS A 462 3.13 -44.97 87.91
CA CYS A 462 4.00 -44.13 88.72
C CYS A 462 3.22 -43.22 89.67
N GLU A 463 2.11 -42.64 89.23
CA GLU A 463 1.21 -41.82 90.07
C GLU A 463 0.54 -42.63 91.17
N ALA A 464 0.11 -43.86 90.86
CA ALA A 464 -0.43 -44.77 91.87
C ALA A 464 0.58 -45.03 92.99
N LYS A 465 1.88 -45.16 92.65
CA LYS A 465 2.95 -45.26 93.65
C LYS A 465 3.09 -43.97 94.46
N LEU A 466 2.98 -42.79 93.83
CA LEU A 466 3.11 -41.49 94.51
C LEU A 466 1.97 -41.25 95.51
N SER A 467 0.72 -41.48 95.13
CA SER A 467 -0.46 -41.29 96.00
C SER A 467 -0.41 -42.20 97.23
N GLN A 468 0.10 -43.42 97.06
CA GLN A 468 0.37 -44.32 98.17
C GLN A 468 1.35 -43.68 99.16
N THR A 469 2.41 -43.04 98.68
CA THR A 469 3.37 -42.30 99.51
C THR A 469 2.75 -41.05 100.18
N GLU A 470 1.91 -40.28 99.51
CA GLU A 470 1.25 -39.09 100.09
C GLU A 470 0.25 -39.44 101.20
N THR A 471 -0.48 -40.55 101.04
CA THR A 471 -1.41 -41.05 102.07
C THR A 471 -0.66 -41.39 103.36
N GLU A 472 0.54 -41.94 103.24
CA GLU A 472 1.42 -42.16 104.39
C GLU A 472 1.80 -40.83 105.06
N VAL A 473 2.14 -39.79 104.28
CA VAL A 473 2.45 -38.45 104.81
C VAL A 473 1.27 -37.81 105.56
N GLY A 474 0.05 -37.87 105.01
CA GLY A 474 -1.15 -37.28 105.64
C GLY A 474 -1.51 -37.95 106.97
N LYS A 475 -1.30 -39.28 107.07
CA LYS A 475 -1.42 -39.99 108.35
C LYS A 475 -0.50 -39.39 109.42
N TYR A 476 0.72 -39.02 109.05
CA TYR A 476 1.67 -38.40 109.98
C TYR A 476 1.27 -36.96 110.37
N GLN A 477 0.66 -36.18 109.46
CA GLN A 477 0.20 -34.81 109.77
C GLN A 477 -1.01 -34.77 110.71
N GLY A 478 -2.00 -35.65 110.52
CA GLY A 478 -3.18 -35.70 111.40
C GLY A 478 -2.82 -36.07 112.85
N GLN A 479 -1.79 -36.89 113.04
CA GLN A 479 -1.22 -37.13 114.37
C GLN A 479 -0.72 -35.83 115.00
N LEU A 480 -0.09 -34.97 114.21
CA LEU A 480 0.50 -33.70 114.64
C LEU A 480 -0.54 -32.67 115.12
N GLU A 481 -1.67 -32.54 114.44
CA GLU A 481 -2.75 -31.63 114.84
C GLU A 481 -3.46 -32.08 116.11
N SER A 482 -3.64 -33.38 116.31
CA SER A 482 -4.22 -33.89 117.56
C SER A 482 -3.39 -33.46 118.78
N TYR A 483 -2.06 -33.40 118.62
CA TYR A 483 -1.15 -32.90 119.65
C TYR A 483 -1.31 -31.39 119.87
N GLN A 484 -1.61 -30.59 118.84
CA GLN A 484 -1.83 -29.14 118.98
C GLN A 484 -3.14 -28.81 119.72
N VAL A 485 -4.24 -29.53 119.44
CA VAL A 485 -5.53 -29.33 120.12
C VAL A 485 -5.43 -29.66 121.61
N LEU A 486 -4.72 -30.73 121.96
CA LEU A 486 -4.41 -31.07 123.34
C LEU A 486 -3.67 -29.92 124.05
N LEU A 487 -2.78 -29.23 123.32
CA LEU A 487 -2.02 -28.09 123.82
C LEU A 487 -2.93 -26.88 124.12
N GLU A 488 -3.83 -26.56 123.19
CA GLU A 488 -4.75 -25.41 123.32
C GLU A 488 -5.80 -25.63 124.43
N GLN A 489 -6.31 -26.85 124.57
CA GLN A 489 -7.18 -27.22 125.69
C GLN A 489 -6.47 -27.05 127.04
N ALA A 490 -5.17 -27.37 127.11
CA ALA A 490 -4.38 -27.13 128.30
C ALA A 490 -4.22 -25.62 128.57
N GLN A 491 -3.98 -24.80 127.54
CA GLN A 491 -3.86 -23.34 127.66
C GLN A 491 -5.16 -22.66 128.12
N ASN A 492 -6.30 -23.00 127.51
CA ASN A 492 -7.61 -22.47 127.91
C ASN A 492 -7.97 -22.79 129.36
N ARG A 493 -7.60 -24.00 129.82
CA ARG A 493 -7.79 -24.41 131.21
C ARG A 493 -6.95 -23.58 132.19
N ILE A 494 -5.74 -23.20 131.81
CA ILE A 494 -4.89 -22.29 132.58
C ILE A 494 -5.51 -20.88 132.63
N GLN A 495 -5.98 -20.33 131.51
CA GLN A 495 -6.56 -18.99 131.44
C GLN A 495 -7.88 -18.88 132.23
N ALA A 496 -8.70 -19.93 132.21
CA ALA A 496 -9.92 -20.03 133.03
C ALA A 496 -9.60 -20.05 134.54
N MET A 497 -8.52 -20.71 134.96
CA MET A 497 -8.05 -20.69 136.35
C MET A 497 -7.67 -19.26 136.80
N GLU A 498 -7.08 -18.44 135.93
CA GLU A 498 -6.60 -17.08 136.27
C GLU A 498 -7.73 -16.05 136.44
N SER A 499 -8.88 -16.23 135.80
CA SER A 499 -9.99 -15.25 135.81
C SER A 499 -10.94 -15.39 137.02
N SER A 500 -10.81 -16.47 137.80
CA SER A 500 -11.78 -16.86 138.82
C SER A 500 -11.78 -15.95 140.06
N LYS A 501 -12.93 -15.86 140.74
CA LYS A 501 -13.12 -15.06 141.96
C LYS A 501 -12.15 -15.47 143.08
N PHE A 502 -11.75 -16.74 143.12
CA PHE A 502 -10.72 -17.25 144.05
C PHE A 502 -9.33 -16.69 143.69
N TRP A 503 -8.98 -16.66 142.41
CA TRP A 503 -7.69 -16.15 141.93
C TRP A 503 -7.53 -14.63 142.15
N LYS A 504 -8.59 -13.84 141.91
CA LYS A 504 -8.59 -12.38 142.16
C LYS A 504 -8.59 -12.00 143.65
N LEU A 505 -9.27 -12.77 144.51
CA LEU A 505 -9.13 -12.63 145.97
C LEU A 505 -7.71 -13.02 146.41
N ARG A 506 -7.14 -14.10 145.86
CA ARG A 506 -5.74 -14.52 146.10
C ARG A 506 -4.74 -13.45 145.68
N THR A 507 -4.91 -12.79 144.53
CA THR A 507 -4.01 -11.68 144.12
C THR A 507 -4.14 -10.44 145.01
N LYS A 508 -5.36 -10.09 145.44
CA LYS A 508 -5.59 -8.99 146.41
C LYS A 508 -5.05 -9.32 147.81
N TRP A 509 -5.17 -10.58 148.24
CA TRP A 509 -4.53 -11.10 149.45
C TRP A 509 -3.01 -10.95 149.34
N PHE A 510 -2.35 -11.40 148.26
CA PHE A 510 -0.90 -11.22 148.07
C PHE A 510 -0.43 -9.75 148.02
N LYS A 511 -1.25 -8.80 147.52
CA LYS A 511 -0.92 -7.36 147.58
C LYS A 511 -1.02 -6.76 148.99
N LEU A 512 -2.04 -7.14 149.77
CA LEU A 512 -2.23 -6.67 151.14
C LEU A 512 -1.25 -7.35 152.11
N ARG A 513 -0.94 -8.64 151.86
CA ARG A 513 0.09 -9.42 152.56
C ARG A 513 1.49 -8.77 152.42
N ARG A 514 1.81 -8.17 151.25
CA ARG A 514 3.05 -7.38 151.03
C ARG A 514 3.12 -6.06 151.80
N ALA A 515 2.00 -5.50 152.28
CA ALA A 515 1.97 -4.17 152.91
C ALA A 515 1.87 -4.19 154.44
N ILE A 516 1.44 -5.31 155.05
CA ILE A 516 1.21 -5.43 156.51
C ILE A 516 2.23 -6.41 157.15
N GLY A 517 3.45 -6.43 156.62
CA GLY A 517 4.59 -7.13 157.24
C GLY A 517 4.51 -8.66 157.22
N LEU A 518 3.73 -9.23 156.30
CA LEU A 518 3.50 -10.67 156.16
C LEU A 518 4.25 -11.19 154.92
N SER A 519 5.52 -11.49 155.09
CA SER A 519 6.43 -12.08 154.08
C SER A 519 7.10 -13.30 154.73
N ASP A 520 7.48 -14.40 154.09
CA ASP A 520 7.59 -14.81 152.69
C ASP A 520 7.92 -16.33 152.69
N ASN A 521 8.15 -16.90 151.50
CA ASN A 521 8.83 -18.17 151.20
C ASN A 521 8.01 -19.45 151.36
N ASP A 522 7.41 -19.93 150.27
CA ASP A 522 8.10 -20.74 149.24
C ASP A 522 7.31 -20.72 147.92
#